data_AF-A0A9E4J9A6-F1
#
_entry.id   AF-A0A9E4J9A6-F1
#
_cell.length_a   1.000
_cell.length_b   1.000
_cell.length_c   1.000
_cell.angle_alpha   90.00
_cell.angle_beta   90.00
_cell.angle_gamma   90.00
#
_symmetry.space_group_name_H-M   'P 1'
#
loop_
_entity.id
_entity.type
_entity.pdbx_description
1 polymer ?
#
loop_
_entity_poly.entity_id
_entity_poly.type
_entity_poly.pdbx_seq_one_letter_code
_entity_poly.pdbx_strand_id
1 'polypeptide(L)'
;MRALHERLDEGLSFSGNERNCVFLNPGDAGGAFANASAVSGLDFPDDGRGVAFLDLEGDGDLDVAISNRTAPRLRLMRNELPAGDRFVALYLEGDGAGTNRDAVGARVELETTDGILRRSVRAGEGFLSQSSRWLHFGLGDGEPTGTLTVHWPGAGRETFGGIAAGGRYRIVQGSDRAVPAPAVTRGRTLEAGDQQPPAPSTGSRVVLAPRPPAPSFTLRPFGDDEAVPVQAGHGRPVLLNIWASWCVPCRFELLDLTEEEEALRAAGLEIAALSTDGMGDVATTSEEAARKFMGELGFPFLNGMATEETLDKVEIVKRSLFDRRLPLSLPFSMLIDREGRVAALYRGGVTAADLLADLELLESPPSALRAASAPLSGRWFTETPEEVSLASYARWFEDSFPAESVSLLRRSVEVEQARLGAGAEFEQRGARDRLFKSLQRLAVIESRRGDHQAAVGHARAALDLEPDDPGRTPWSTPVTWTRCAATWKRHSPRTRTTSPPACVWPNSWTARGRRRPRPGNSAGPWSRAPTMWISDTSTASCSAS
;
A
#
# COMPACT_ATOMS: atom_id res chain seq x y z
N MET A 1 -18.39 -7.78 6.06
CA MET A 1 -16.96 -7.49 5.78
C MET A 1 -16.64 -7.36 4.30
N ARG A 2 -17.00 -8.32 3.42
CA ARG A 2 -16.67 -8.24 1.98
C ARG A 2 -17.28 -7.01 1.27
N ALA A 3 -18.59 -6.78 1.42
CA ALA A 3 -19.27 -5.63 0.84
C ALA A 3 -18.75 -4.26 1.32
N LEU A 4 -18.24 -4.17 2.57
CA LEU A 4 -17.63 -2.95 3.07
C LEU A 4 -16.27 -2.71 2.39
N HIS A 5 -15.44 -3.75 2.24
CA HIS A 5 -14.17 -3.62 1.52
C HIS A 5 -14.39 -3.23 0.06
N GLU A 6 -15.36 -3.82 -0.62
CA GLU A 6 -15.70 -3.46 -2.02
C GLU A 6 -16.06 -1.98 -2.14
N ARG A 7 -16.93 -1.47 -1.27
CA ARG A 7 -17.29 -0.04 -1.23
C ARG A 7 -16.08 0.87 -0.96
N LEU A 8 -15.18 0.47 -0.06
CA LEU A 8 -13.96 1.23 0.22
C LEU A 8 -13.03 1.25 -0.99
N ASP A 9 -12.87 0.11 -1.67
CA ASP A 9 -12.08 -0.04 -2.89
C ASP A 9 -12.66 0.83 -4.04
N GLU A 10 -13.99 0.98 -4.12
CA GLU A 10 -14.66 1.91 -5.07
C GLU A 10 -14.43 3.40 -4.73
N GLY A 11 -13.93 3.67 -3.52
CA GLY A 11 -13.60 5.01 -3.04
C GLY A 11 -14.66 5.62 -2.12
N LEU A 12 -15.66 4.87 -1.64
CA LEU A 12 -16.66 5.38 -0.70
C LEU A 12 -16.08 5.56 0.71
N SER A 13 -16.49 6.63 1.40
CA SER A 13 -16.05 6.92 2.78
C SER A 13 -16.50 5.84 3.76
N PHE A 14 -15.64 5.50 4.73
CA PHE A 14 -16.00 4.57 5.80
C PHE A 14 -17.08 5.15 6.74
N SER A 15 -17.04 6.47 6.97
CA SER A 15 -17.86 7.18 7.96
C SER A 15 -18.77 8.23 7.32
N GLY A 16 -19.14 8.04 6.04
CA GLY A 16 -20.04 8.97 5.34
C GLY A 16 -19.61 10.45 5.33
N ASN A 17 -18.30 10.74 5.33
CA ASN A 17 -17.76 12.10 5.45
C ASN A 17 -18.21 12.83 6.73
N GLU A 18 -18.37 12.10 7.84
CA GLU A 18 -18.47 12.69 9.16
C GLU A 18 -17.34 13.70 9.38
N ARG A 19 -17.69 14.87 9.91
CA ARG A 19 -16.73 15.96 10.06
C ARG A 19 -15.75 15.68 11.19
N ASN A 20 -14.50 16.07 10.98
CA ASN A 20 -13.45 16.00 11.99
C ASN A 20 -13.87 16.73 13.28
N CYS A 21 -13.63 16.09 14.43
CA CYS A 21 -13.99 16.65 15.71
C CYS A 21 -12.77 17.14 16.51
N VAL A 22 -12.87 18.32 17.10
CA VAL A 22 -11.89 18.88 18.03
C VAL A 22 -12.56 19.15 19.36
N PHE A 23 -11.94 18.65 20.43
CA PHE A 23 -12.44 18.78 21.78
C PHE A 23 -11.42 19.54 22.63
N LEU A 24 -11.79 20.74 23.09
CA LEU A 24 -10.98 21.57 23.96
C LEU A 24 -11.24 21.17 25.42
N ASN A 25 -10.17 20.96 26.19
CA ASN A 25 -10.29 20.87 27.64
C ASN A 25 -10.33 22.29 28.23
N PRO A 26 -11.46 22.76 28.79
CA PRO A 26 -11.55 24.09 29.38
C PRO A 26 -10.86 24.20 30.75
N GLY A 27 -10.28 23.12 31.28
CA GLY A 27 -9.67 23.07 32.60
C GLY A 27 -10.71 22.81 33.69
N ASP A 28 -10.75 23.67 34.70
CA ASP A 28 -11.48 23.47 35.97
C ASP A 28 -13.03 23.44 35.84
N ALA A 29 -13.56 23.61 34.63
CA ALA A 29 -14.98 23.52 34.33
C ALA A 29 -15.44 22.04 34.22
N GLY A 30 -15.57 21.36 35.37
CA GLY A 30 -16.43 20.18 35.52
C GLY A 30 -16.03 18.90 34.77
N GLY A 31 -14.82 18.82 34.21
CA GLY A 31 -14.26 17.61 33.60
C GLY A 31 -14.84 17.22 32.24
N ALA A 32 -15.69 18.05 31.63
CA ALA A 32 -16.21 17.84 30.28
C ALA A 32 -15.38 18.61 29.25
N PHE A 33 -15.10 17.98 28.10
CA PHE A 33 -14.49 18.66 26.97
C PHE A 33 -15.55 19.46 26.19
N ALA A 34 -15.19 20.65 25.72
CA ALA A 34 -16.00 21.47 24.84
C ALA A 34 -15.74 21.10 23.38
N ASN A 35 -16.79 20.90 22.57
CA ASN A 35 -16.63 20.76 21.12
C ASN A 35 -16.21 22.11 20.53
N ALA A 36 -15.00 22.16 19.97
CA ALA A 36 -14.39 23.33 19.36
C ALA A 36 -14.14 23.13 17.85
N SER A 37 -14.74 22.11 17.21
CA SER A 37 -14.47 21.75 15.82
C SER A 37 -14.63 22.94 14.88
N ALA A 38 -15.80 23.59 14.89
CA ALA A 38 -16.11 24.68 13.97
C ALA A 38 -15.17 25.90 14.12
N VAL A 39 -14.81 26.24 15.36
CA VAL A 39 -13.96 27.41 15.64
C VAL A 39 -12.46 27.12 15.48
N SER A 40 -12.05 25.85 15.53
CA SER A 40 -10.65 25.44 15.35
C SER A 40 -10.17 25.47 13.89
N GLY A 41 -11.09 25.57 12.92
CA GLY A 41 -10.77 25.45 11.50
C GLY A 41 -10.45 24.03 11.04
N LEU A 42 -10.58 23.01 11.91
CA LEU A 42 -10.30 21.60 11.61
C LEU A 42 -11.55 20.79 11.23
N ASP A 43 -12.75 21.39 11.25
CA ASP A 43 -14.06 20.78 10.96
C ASP A 43 -14.27 20.46 9.47
N PHE A 44 -13.40 19.63 8.90
CA PHE A 44 -13.48 19.18 7.51
C PHE A 44 -14.33 17.92 7.37
N PRO A 45 -15.16 17.79 6.32
CA PRO A 45 -15.84 16.55 5.95
C PRO A 45 -14.91 15.57 5.22
N ASP A 46 -13.64 15.52 5.63
CA ASP A 46 -12.61 14.69 5.00
C ASP A 46 -12.60 13.29 5.64
N ASP A 47 -12.24 12.25 4.89
CA ASP A 47 -12.15 10.88 5.42
C ASP A 47 -10.82 10.64 6.18
N GLY A 48 -10.61 11.38 7.28
CA GLY A 48 -9.36 11.43 8.06
C GLY A 48 -9.04 10.17 8.83
N ARG A 49 -7.83 9.62 8.68
CA ARG A 49 -7.41 8.35 9.28
C ARG A 49 -6.11 8.40 10.08
N GLY A 50 -5.27 9.40 9.86
CA GLY A 50 -4.10 9.62 10.68
C GLY A 50 -3.97 11.10 10.99
N VAL A 51 -3.49 11.41 12.19
CA VAL A 51 -3.19 12.77 12.62
C VAL A 51 -1.81 12.77 13.29
N ALA A 52 -0.96 13.69 12.87
CA ALA A 52 0.37 13.86 13.43
C ALA A 52 0.63 15.34 13.72
N PHE A 53 1.24 15.60 14.87
CA PHE A 53 1.64 16.94 15.28
C PHE A 53 3.13 17.15 15.03
N LEU A 54 3.49 18.34 14.58
CA LEU A 54 4.87 18.75 14.32
C LEU A 54 4.99 20.27 14.39
N ASP A 55 6.20 20.76 14.59
CA ASP A 55 6.53 22.19 14.48
C ASP A 55 7.37 22.32 13.20
N LEU A 56 6.69 22.64 12.09
CA LEU A 56 7.23 22.51 10.73
C LEU A 56 8.31 23.55 10.46
N GLU A 57 8.05 24.80 10.81
CA GLU A 57 8.95 25.94 10.60
C GLU A 57 9.85 26.23 11.80
N GLY A 58 9.54 25.68 12.97
CA GLY A 58 10.40 25.78 14.12
C GLY A 58 10.23 26.99 15.00
N ASP A 59 9.12 27.68 14.87
CA ASP A 59 8.71 28.84 15.68
C ASP A 59 7.87 28.47 16.90
N GLY A 60 7.52 27.18 17.04
CA GLY A 60 7.06 26.61 18.29
C GLY A 60 5.54 26.63 18.48
N ASP A 61 4.76 27.01 17.48
CA ASP A 61 3.39 26.53 17.39
C ASP A 61 3.36 25.15 16.72
N LEU A 62 2.43 24.31 17.19
CA LEU A 62 2.30 22.96 16.66
C LEU A 62 1.30 22.97 15.50
N ASP A 63 1.79 22.52 14.36
CA ASP A 63 1.03 22.22 13.15
C ASP A 63 0.41 20.83 13.20
N VAL A 64 -0.55 20.62 12.31
CA VAL A 64 -1.27 19.36 12.19
C VAL A 64 -1.18 18.82 10.77
N ALA A 65 -0.65 17.60 10.63
CA ALA A 65 -0.72 16.84 9.39
C ALA A 65 -1.81 15.76 9.51
N ILE A 66 -2.75 15.77 8.57
CA ILE A 66 -3.86 14.81 8.51
C ILE A 66 -3.73 13.99 7.24
N SER A 67 -3.68 12.66 7.40
CA SER A 67 -3.77 11.71 6.29
C SER A 67 -5.23 11.31 6.11
N ASN A 68 -5.78 11.59 4.94
CA ASN A 68 -7.13 11.17 4.57
C ASN A 68 -7.07 9.97 3.61
N ARG A 69 -8.13 9.16 3.64
CA ARG A 69 -8.28 8.03 2.72
C ARG A 69 -8.59 8.50 1.30
N THR A 70 -9.42 9.54 1.17
CA THR A 70 -9.82 10.16 -0.11
C THR A 70 -9.09 11.48 -0.34
N ALA A 71 -9.27 12.07 -1.51
CA ALA A 71 -8.78 13.42 -1.76
C ALA A 71 -9.47 14.42 -0.81
N PRO A 72 -8.73 15.38 -0.24
CA PRO A 72 -7.26 15.52 -0.31
C PRO A 72 -6.54 14.46 0.54
N ARG A 73 -5.59 13.69 -0.02
CA ARG A 73 -4.94 12.59 0.74
C ARG A 73 -4.08 13.05 1.90
N LEU A 74 -3.51 14.24 1.80
CA LEU A 74 -2.74 14.90 2.85
C LEU A 74 -3.28 16.31 3.01
N ARG A 75 -3.57 16.70 4.25
CA ARG A 75 -3.87 18.06 4.63
C ARG A 75 -2.85 18.50 5.67
N LEU A 76 -2.16 19.60 5.41
CA LEU A 76 -1.24 20.23 6.34
C LEU A 76 -1.89 21.52 6.83
N MET A 77 -2.07 21.63 8.14
CA MET A 77 -2.68 22.75 8.82
C MET A 77 -1.57 23.46 9.55
N ARG A 78 -1.15 24.61 9.02
CA ARG A 78 -0.16 25.46 9.67
C ARG A 78 -0.86 26.29 10.73
N ASN A 79 -0.40 26.19 11.97
CA ASN A 79 -0.89 27.07 13.01
C ASN A 79 -0.20 28.42 12.88
N GLU A 80 -0.88 29.49 13.30
CA GLU A 80 -0.32 30.85 13.27
C GLU A 80 -0.68 31.52 14.58
N LEU A 81 0.06 31.16 15.62
CA LEU A 81 -0.06 31.85 16.91
C LEU A 81 0.72 33.17 16.86
N PRO A 82 0.27 34.22 17.59
CA PRO A 82 1.08 35.42 17.75
C PRO A 82 2.48 35.04 18.24
N ALA A 83 3.49 35.45 17.47
CA ALA A 83 4.88 35.08 17.71
C ALA A 83 5.26 35.27 19.18
N GLY A 84 5.79 34.22 19.80
CA GLY A 84 6.24 34.25 21.19
C GLY A 84 7.19 33.10 21.47
N ASP A 85 8.18 33.37 22.30
CA ASP A 85 9.14 32.44 22.89
C ASP A 85 8.51 31.48 23.92
N ARG A 86 7.20 31.23 23.85
CA ARG A 86 6.45 30.52 24.90
C ARG A 86 6.46 29.00 24.74
N PHE A 87 7.61 28.46 24.34
CA PHE A 87 7.82 27.03 24.20
C PHE A 87 9.25 26.60 24.53
N VAL A 88 9.42 25.30 24.79
CA VAL A 88 10.73 24.61 24.73
C VAL A 88 10.54 23.35 23.90
N ALA A 89 11.44 23.10 22.95
CA ALA A 89 11.44 21.87 22.16
C ALA A 89 12.71 21.04 22.38
N LEU A 90 12.57 19.73 22.62
CA LEU A 90 13.69 18.86 22.96
C LEU A 90 13.76 17.63 22.04
N TYR A 91 14.93 17.35 21.50
CA TYR A 91 15.23 16.13 20.77
C TYR A 91 16.20 15.27 21.56
N LEU A 92 15.76 14.08 22.00
CA LEU A 92 16.56 13.22 22.87
C LEU A 92 17.31 12.17 22.06
N GLU A 93 18.52 11.80 22.46
CA GLU A 93 19.26 10.69 21.86
C GLU A 93 19.79 9.78 22.95
N GLY A 94 19.43 8.50 22.87
CA GLY A 94 19.94 7.47 23.77
C GLY A 94 21.32 6.98 23.36
N ASP A 95 22.04 6.37 24.30
CA ASP A 95 23.39 5.85 24.11
C ASP A 95 23.48 4.64 23.14
N GLY A 96 22.36 3.96 22.88
CA GLY A 96 22.31 2.74 22.08
C GLY A 96 22.82 1.48 22.79
N ALA A 97 23.16 1.57 24.08
CA ALA A 97 23.68 0.46 24.88
C ALA A 97 22.67 0.03 25.95
N GLY A 98 22.24 0.96 26.80
CA GLY A 98 21.19 0.75 27.80
C GLY A 98 19.84 1.30 27.34
N THR A 99 19.86 2.38 26.57
CA THR A 99 18.69 3.05 26.02
C THR A 99 18.74 2.99 24.50
N ASN A 100 17.59 2.76 23.84
CA ASN A 100 17.53 2.78 22.37
C ASN A 100 17.91 4.17 21.83
N ARG A 101 18.51 4.25 20.63
CA ARG A 101 19.05 5.51 20.07
C ARG A 101 18.00 6.61 19.91
N ASP A 102 16.75 6.24 19.67
CA ASP A 102 15.63 7.19 19.57
C ASP A 102 15.06 7.60 20.92
N ALA A 103 15.64 7.14 22.03
CA ALA A 103 15.23 7.42 23.40
C ALA A 103 13.76 7.06 23.71
N VAL A 104 13.16 6.15 22.94
CA VAL A 104 11.76 5.73 23.10
C VAL A 104 11.52 5.24 24.52
N GLY A 105 10.53 5.83 25.19
CA GLY A 105 10.18 5.58 26.59
C GLY A 105 10.80 6.56 27.60
N ALA A 106 11.76 7.41 27.18
CA ALA A 106 12.35 8.41 28.07
C ALA A 106 11.29 9.40 28.54
N ARG A 107 11.37 9.80 29.81
CA ARG A 107 10.46 10.80 30.40
C ARG A 107 11.25 12.05 30.74
N VAL A 108 10.66 13.20 30.47
CA VAL A 108 11.29 14.48 30.66
C VAL A 108 10.43 15.33 31.57
N GLU A 109 11.04 15.89 32.60
CA GLU A 109 10.47 16.84 33.54
C GLU A 109 11.16 18.19 33.32
N LEU A 110 10.39 19.19 32.87
CA LEU A 110 10.83 20.57 32.73
C LEU A 110 10.27 21.36 33.91
N GLU A 111 11.16 21.93 34.71
CA GLU A 111 10.78 22.81 35.81
C GLU A 111 10.50 24.22 35.27
N THR A 112 9.35 24.76 35.64
CA THR A 112 8.92 26.13 35.29
C THR A 112 8.46 26.85 36.55
N THR A 113 8.28 28.18 36.48
CA THR A 113 7.71 28.97 37.58
C THR A 113 6.30 28.53 37.96
N ASP A 114 5.57 27.90 37.04
CA ASP A 114 4.17 27.47 37.23
C ASP A 114 4.07 25.98 37.62
N GLY A 115 5.21 25.29 37.74
CA GLY A 115 5.31 23.91 38.14
C GLY A 115 6.10 23.04 37.17
N ILE A 116 5.97 21.72 37.32
CA ILE A 116 6.72 20.74 36.54
C ILE A 116 5.89 20.24 35.37
N LEU A 117 6.34 20.54 34.15
CA LEU A 117 5.75 19.98 32.94
C LEU A 117 6.40 18.63 32.61
N ARG A 118 5.59 17.66 32.20
CA ARG A 118 6.07 16.30 31.89
C ARG A 118 5.73 15.89 30.47
N ARG A 119 6.70 15.30 29.77
CA ARG A 119 6.52 14.65 28.47
C ARG A 119 7.27 13.33 28.42
N SER A 120 6.96 12.48 27.44
CA SER A 120 7.68 11.23 27.23
C SER A 120 7.85 10.98 25.74
N VAL A 121 9.00 10.42 25.35
CA VAL A 121 9.24 10.01 23.96
C VAL A 121 8.44 8.74 23.68
N ARG A 122 7.63 8.78 22.62
CA ARG A 122 6.74 7.67 22.21
C ARG A 122 7.16 7.14 20.84
N ALA A 123 6.91 5.86 20.61
CA ALA A 123 6.90 5.23 19.29
C ALA A 123 5.55 4.53 19.13
N GLY A 124 4.71 5.10 18.28
CA GLY A 124 3.27 4.88 18.18
C GLY A 124 2.47 5.99 18.87
N GLU A 125 1.76 6.80 18.09
CA GLU A 125 0.77 7.77 18.57
C GLU A 125 -0.37 7.94 17.55
N GLY A 126 -1.61 8.00 18.03
CA GLY A 126 -2.78 8.07 17.17
C GLY A 126 -3.00 6.76 16.38
N PHE A 127 -3.91 6.82 15.42
CA PHE A 127 -4.21 5.70 14.52
C PHE A 127 -3.45 5.91 13.20
N LEU A 128 -2.66 4.91 12.77
CA LEU A 128 -1.87 4.96 11.51
C LEU A 128 -0.97 6.20 11.36
N SER A 129 -0.50 6.76 12.48
CA SER A 129 0.25 8.01 12.53
C SER A 129 1.40 7.95 13.53
N GLN A 130 2.28 8.95 13.46
CA GLN A 130 3.31 9.22 14.45
C GLN A 130 3.63 10.71 14.41
N SER A 131 3.39 11.42 15.53
CA SER A 131 3.82 12.81 15.69
C SER A 131 5.35 12.92 15.73
N SER A 132 5.86 14.14 15.56
CA SER A 132 7.27 14.45 15.70
C SER A 132 7.87 13.90 17.00
N ARG A 133 9.13 13.44 16.94
CA ARG A 133 9.88 12.96 18.12
C ARG A 133 10.36 14.11 19.01
N TRP A 134 10.26 15.35 18.53
CA TRP A 134 10.51 16.52 19.34
C TRP A 134 9.49 16.61 20.47
N LEU A 135 9.98 16.61 21.71
CA LEU A 135 9.13 16.86 22.86
C LEU A 135 8.86 18.36 22.93
N HIS A 136 7.60 18.73 22.75
CA HIS A 136 7.15 20.12 22.83
C HIS A 136 6.53 20.42 24.20
N PHE A 137 6.99 21.50 24.80
CA PHE A 137 6.49 22.07 26.04
C PHE A 137 5.97 23.47 25.75
N GLY A 138 4.65 23.64 25.66
CA GLY A 138 4.02 24.96 25.74
C GLY A 138 4.12 25.49 27.17
N LEU A 139 4.64 26.70 27.32
CA LEU A 139 4.98 27.26 28.63
C LEU A 139 3.83 28.06 29.27
N GLY A 140 2.86 28.52 28.48
CA GLY A 140 1.82 29.43 28.97
C GLY A 140 2.45 30.75 29.41
N ASP A 141 2.18 31.16 30.65
CA ASP A 141 2.80 32.34 31.28
C ASP A 141 4.02 31.99 32.15
N GLY A 142 4.34 30.70 32.29
CA GLY A 142 5.44 30.22 33.11
C GLY A 142 6.78 30.29 32.40
N GLU A 143 7.86 30.55 33.15
CA GLU A 143 9.22 30.60 32.62
C GLU A 143 10.02 29.34 33.03
N PRO A 144 10.88 28.78 32.15
CA PRO A 144 11.78 27.70 32.54
C PRO A 144 12.72 28.16 33.67
N THR A 145 12.86 27.35 34.72
CA THR A 145 13.82 27.65 35.82
C THR A 145 15.27 27.38 35.43
N GLY A 146 15.49 26.92 34.19
CA GLY A 146 16.78 26.50 33.66
C GLY A 146 17.10 25.02 33.86
N THR A 147 16.29 24.27 34.60
CA THR A 147 16.53 22.86 34.95
C THR A 147 15.61 21.89 34.21
N LEU A 148 16.21 20.90 33.58
CA LEU A 148 15.54 19.80 32.89
C LEU A 148 16.01 18.46 33.44
N THR A 149 15.10 17.59 33.84
CA THR A 149 15.45 16.22 34.25
C THR A 149 14.96 15.20 33.22
N VAL A 150 15.87 14.35 32.74
CA VAL A 150 15.56 13.24 31.84
C VAL A 150 15.69 11.91 32.58
N HIS A 151 14.66 11.10 32.50
CA HIS A 151 14.62 9.73 33.01
C HIS A 151 14.78 8.78 31.83
N TRP A 152 15.95 8.16 31.73
CA TRP A 152 16.31 7.28 30.62
C TRP A 152 15.79 5.85 30.83
N PRO A 153 15.17 5.21 29.82
CA PRO A 153 14.73 3.81 29.90
C PRO A 153 15.91 2.88 30.10
N GLY A 154 15.82 2.00 31.11
CA GLY A 154 16.89 1.04 31.41
C GLY A 154 18.14 1.65 32.06
N ALA A 155 18.13 2.96 32.33
CA ALA A 155 19.22 3.67 32.96
C ALA A 155 18.70 4.56 34.11
N GLY A 156 19.49 5.56 34.51
CA GLY A 156 19.20 6.48 35.60
C GLY A 156 18.54 7.79 35.14
N ARG A 157 18.70 8.82 35.98
CA ARG A 157 18.24 10.19 35.70
C ARG A 157 19.45 11.07 35.42
N GLU A 158 19.29 12.02 34.50
CA GLU A 158 20.27 13.06 34.21
C GLU A 158 19.58 14.42 34.23
N THR A 159 20.34 15.44 34.63
CA THR A 159 19.85 16.81 34.71
C THR A 159 20.66 17.70 33.79
N PHE A 160 19.97 18.56 33.06
CA PHE A 160 20.54 19.48 32.08
C PHE A 160 20.15 20.91 32.45
N GLY A 161 21.14 21.81 32.38
CA GLY A 161 20.97 23.24 32.60
C GLY A 161 20.86 24.04 31.30
N GLY A 162 20.60 25.34 31.42
CA GLY A 162 20.67 26.29 30.29
C GLY A 162 19.47 26.24 29.34
N ILE A 163 18.34 25.72 29.83
CA ILE A 163 17.08 25.72 29.09
C ILE A 163 16.41 27.08 29.24
N ALA A 164 16.11 27.72 28.12
CA ALA A 164 15.43 28.99 28.06
C ALA A 164 14.17 28.88 27.18
N ALA A 165 13.23 29.80 27.41
CA ALA A 165 12.05 29.98 26.59
C ALA A 165 12.43 30.26 25.13
N GLY A 166 11.63 29.77 24.18
CA GLY A 166 11.84 29.84 22.73
C GLY A 166 12.95 28.90 22.24
N GLY A 167 13.56 28.14 23.15
CA GLY A 167 14.73 27.33 22.86
C GLY A 167 14.40 25.97 22.29
N ARG A 168 15.21 25.55 21.30
CA ARG A 168 15.23 24.18 20.78
C ARG A 168 16.54 23.53 21.14
N TYR A 169 16.50 22.33 21.70
CA TYR A 169 17.70 21.66 22.21
C TYR A 169 17.77 20.19 21.80
N ARG A 170 18.99 19.74 21.52
CA ARG A 170 19.36 18.33 21.44
C ARG A 170 19.95 17.89 22.78
N ILE A 171 19.40 16.82 23.35
CA ILE A 171 19.80 16.22 24.61
C ILE A 171 20.36 14.84 24.34
N VAL A 172 21.66 14.65 24.54
CA VAL A 172 22.32 13.36 24.33
C VAL A 172 22.57 12.72 25.70
N GLN A 173 22.17 11.47 25.88
CA GLN A 173 22.42 10.73 27.11
C GLN A 173 23.93 10.69 27.43
N GLY A 174 24.28 10.93 28.70
CA GLY A 174 25.66 10.99 29.17
C GLY A 174 26.41 12.27 28.80
N SER A 175 25.76 13.23 28.13
CA SER A 175 26.35 14.56 27.89
C SER A 175 26.19 15.47 29.11
N ASP A 176 27.04 16.48 29.21
CA ASP A 176 27.06 17.44 30.33
C ASP A 176 26.14 18.66 30.12
N ARG A 177 25.58 18.83 28.92
CA ARG A 177 24.85 20.05 28.53
C ARG A 177 23.78 19.78 27.48
N ALA A 178 22.72 20.59 27.54
CA ALA A 178 21.80 20.73 26.42
C ALA A 178 22.47 21.51 25.29
N VAL A 179 22.42 21.00 24.05
CA VAL A 179 23.02 21.66 22.88
C VAL A 179 21.90 22.35 22.10
N PRO A 180 21.98 23.67 21.83
CA PRO A 180 21.01 24.32 20.95
C PRO A 180 20.92 23.62 19.61
N ALA A 181 19.69 23.35 19.17
CA ALA A 181 19.44 22.74 17.89
C ALA A 181 19.66 23.76 16.76
N PRO A 182 20.14 23.34 15.58
CA PRO A 182 20.22 24.22 14.42
C PRO A 182 18.84 24.83 14.11
N ALA A 183 18.84 26.11 13.72
CA ALA A 183 17.63 26.74 13.23
C ALA A 183 17.10 25.98 12.00
N VAL A 184 15.78 25.81 11.93
CA VAL A 184 15.12 25.24 10.75
C VAL A 184 15.31 26.23 9.61
N THR A 185 16.16 25.88 8.64
CA THR A 185 16.45 26.76 7.51
C THR A 185 15.32 26.66 6.49
N ARG A 186 14.61 27.77 6.29
CA ARG A 186 13.50 27.85 5.32
C ARG A 186 14.03 27.74 3.90
N GLY A 187 13.59 26.71 3.16
CA GLY A 187 13.82 26.61 1.72
C GLY A 187 12.75 27.30 0.87
N ARG A 188 11.52 27.40 1.39
CA ARG A 188 10.34 28.03 0.77
C ARG A 188 9.34 28.47 1.84
N THR A 189 8.69 29.60 1.63
CA THR A 189 7.49 29.98 2.39
C THR A 189 6.31 29.20 1.83
N LEU A 190 5.54 28.53 2.69
CA LEU A 190 4.27 27.93 2.31
C LEU A 190 3.19 29.02 2.34
N GLU A 191 2.44 29.16 1.27
CA GLU A 191 1.30 30.06 1.22
C GLU A 191 0.03 29.25 1.52
N ALA A 192 -0.84 29.77 2.38
CA ALA A 192 -2.16 29.19 2.56
C ALA A 192 -2.93 29.29 1.25
N GLY A 193 -3.51 28.17 0.81
CA GLY A 193 -4.27 28.12 -0.43
C GLY A 193 -5.48 27.23 -0.28
N ASP A 194 -6.57 27.64 -0.92
CA ASP A 194 -7.74 26.77 -1.06
C ASP A 194 -7.37 25.54 -1.87
N GLN A 195 -7.92 24.39 -1.46
CA GLN A 195 -7.81 23.21 -2.29
C GLN A 195 -8.64 23.39 -3.55
N GLN A 196 -7.94 23.45 -4.68
CA GLN A 196 -8.57 23.40 -6.00
C GLN A 196 -8.53 21.95 -6.48
N PRO A 197 -9.61 21.17 -6.31
CA PRO A 197 -9.67 19.85 -6.93
C PRO A 197 -9.51 20.02 -8.44
N PRO A 198 -8.73 19.16 -9.11
CA PRO A 198 -8.62 19.21 -10.56
C PRO A 198 -10.02 19.04 -11.16
N ALA A 199 -10.28 19.75 -12.26
CA ALA A 199 -11.52 19.56 -13.01
C ALA A 199 -11.67 18.08 -13.40
N PRO A 200 -12.89 17.52 -13.37
CA PRO A 200 -13.13 16.16 -13.84
C PRO A 200 -12.58 15.99 -15.26
N SER A 201 -11.71 15.01 -15.47
CA SER A 201 -11.22 14.65 -16.81
C SER A 201 -11.97 13.44 -17.35
N THR A 202 -12.19 13.43 -18.66
CA THR A 202 -12.78 12.28 -19.39
C THR A 202 -11.79 11.15 -19.63
N GLY A 203 -10.50 11.38 -19.33
CA GLY A 203 -9.47 10.37 -19.41
C GLY A 203 -8.33 10.55 -18.41
N SER A 204 -7.50 9.52 -18.30
CA SER A 204 -6.29 9.51 -17.48
C SER A 204 -5.21 8.68 -18.15
N ARG A 205 -3.99 9.23 -18.22
CA ARG A 205 -2.78 8.55 -18.68
C ARG A 205 -1.90 8.23 -17.47
N VAL A 206 -1.51 6.97 -17.32
CA VAL A 206 -0.66 6.51 -16.20
C VAL A 206 0.54 5.75 -16.75
N VAL A 207 1.73 6.36 -16.68
CA VAL A 207 3.00 5.71 -17.01
C VAL A 207 3.51 4.93 -15.80
N LEU A 208 4.02 3.72 -16.02
CA LEU A 208 4.55 2.86 -14.98
C LEU A 208 6.09 2.88 -15.01
N ALA A 209 6.70 3.31 -13.91
CA ALA A 209 8.16 3.25 -13.76
C ALA A 209 8.63 1.81 -13.45
N PRO A 210 8.17 1.16 -12.36
CA PRO A 210 8.27 -0.28 -12.26
C PRO A 210 7.16 -0.91 -13.11
N ARG A 211 7.56 -1.69 -14.12
CA ARG A 211 6.65 -2.29 -15.11
C ARG A 211 6.39 -3.76 -14.79
N PRO A 212 5.17 -4.17 -14.40
CA PRO A 212 4.89 -5.59 -14.19
C PRO A 212 4.83 -6.33 -15.54
N PRO A 213 5.17 -7.63 -15.60
CA PRO A 213 4.94 -8.42 -16.80
C PRO A 213 3.45 -8.42 -17.19
N ALA A 214 3.18 -8.27 -18.48
CA ALA A 214 1.84 -8.47 -19.01
C ALA A 214 1.49 -9.98 -18.92
N PRO A 215 0.29 -10.34 -18.43
CA PRO A 215 -0.19 -11.71 -18.56
C PRO A 215 -0.46 -12.04 -20.04
N SER A 216 -0.67 -13.31 -20.35
CA SER A 216 -1.07 -13.69 -21.72
C SER A 216 -2.48 -13.19 -22.03
N PHE A 217 -2.62 -12.53 -23.18
CA PHE A 217 -3.91 -12.05 -23.69
C PHE A 217 -4.28 -12.80 -24.95
N THR A 218 -5.58 -12.98 -25.14
CA THR A 218 -6.17 -13.56 -26.35
C THR A 218 -7.29 -12.67 -26.87
N LEU A 219 -7.55 -12.76 -28.17
CA LEU A 219 -8.74 -12.19 -28.78
C LEU A 219 -9.32 -13.18 -29.77
N ARG A 220 -10.61 -13.08 -30.06
CA ARG A 220 -11.28 -13.92 -31.04
C ARG A 220 -11.48 -13.11 -32.32
N PRO A 221 -10.85 -13.45 -33.45
CA PRO A 221 -11.05 -12.71 -34.70
C PRO A 221 -12.53 -12.70 -35.10
N PHE A 222 -12.96 -11.66 -35.82
CA PHE A 222 -14.36 -11.53 -36.21
C PHE A 222 -14.84 -12.67 -37.10
N GLY A 223 -15.91 -13.35 -36.69
CA GLY A 223 -16.47 -14.50 -37.40
C GLY A 223 -15.70 -15.82 -37.24
N ASP A 224 -14.63 -15.82 -36.43
CA ASP A 224 -13.97 -17.05 -35.98
C ASP A 224 -14.41 -17.39 -34.55
N ASP A 225 -14.45 -18.68 -34.22
CA ASP A 225 -14.78 -19.16 -32.88
C ASP A 225 -13.53 -19.34 -32.00
N GLU A 226 -12.36 -19.50 -32.62
CA GLU A 226 -11.10 -19.77 -31.92
C GLU A 226 -10.39 -18.48 -31.51
N ALA A 227 -9.99 -18.39 -30.25
CA ALA A 227 -9.22 -17.27 -29.75
C ALA A 227 -7.74 -17.41 -30.14
N VAL A 228 -7.15 -16.34 -30.66
CA VAL A 228 -5.73 -16.25 -31.01
C VAL A 228 -4.96 -15.44 -29.95
N PRO A 229 -3.70 -15.79 -29.66
CA PRO A 229 -2.87 -15.05 -28.72
C PRO A 229 -2.45 -13.68 -29.27
N VAL A 230 -2.53 -12.66 -28.42
CA VAL A 230 -1.93 -11.34 -28.67
C VAL A 230 -0.44 -11.42 -28.37
N GLN A 231 0.40 -11.23 -29.39
CA GLN A 231 1.85 -11.42 -29.32
C GLN A 231 2.56 -10.27 -28.59
N ALA A 232 2.47 -10.24 -27.27
CA ALA A 232 3.25 -9.33 -26.42
C ALA A 232 4.67 -9.87 -26.17
N GLY A 233 5.68 -9.00 -26.05
CA GLY A 233 7.03 -9.36 -25.58
C GLY A 233 7.97 -10.03 -26.59
N HIS A 234 7.75 -9.83 -27.88
CA HIS A 234 8.60 -10.37 -28.96
C HIS A 234 9.49 -9.29 -29.62
N GLY A 235 9.99 -8.34 -28.83
CA GLY A 235 10.86 -7.25 -29.31
C GLY A 235 10.13 -6.07 -29.95
N ARG A 236 8.79 -6.10 -30.00
CA ARG A 236 7.94 -4.98 -30.44
C ARG A 236 6.97 -4.58 -29.34
N PRO A 237 6.72 -3.28 -29.14
CA PRO A 237 5.66 -2.83 -28.25
C PRO A 237 4.28 -3.17 -28.83
N VAL A 238 3.31 -3.39 -27.95
CA VAL A 238 1.93 -3.72 -28.32
C VAL A 238 0.97 -2.81 -27.57
N LEU A 239 0.01 -2.22 -28.28
CA LEU A 239 -1.15 -1.59 -27.69
C LEU A 239 -2.32 -2.57 -27.64
N LEU A 240 -2.74 -2.96 -26.43
CA LEU A 240 -4.01 -3.66 -26.23
C LEU A 240 -5.11 -2.61 -26.06
N ASN A 241 -5.95 -2.43 -27.09
CA ASN A 241 -7.05 -1.48 -27.09
C ASN A 241 -8.38 -2.20 -26.85
N ILE A 242 -9.17 -1.73 -25.89
CA ILE A 242 -10.48 -2.25 -25.54
C ILE A 242 -11.52 -1.20 -25.86
N TRP A 243 -12.48 -1.56 -26.72
CA TRP A 243 -13.42 -0.63 -27.31
C TRP A 243 -14.80 -1.23 -27.51
N ALA A 244 -15.78 -0.39 -27.88
CA ALA A 244 -17.08 -0.86 -28.36
C ALA A 244 -17.64 0.06 -29.45
N SER A 245 -18.45 -0.48 -30.35
CA SER A 245 -18.96 0.30 -31.50
C SER A 245 -19.94 1.41 -31.11
N TRP A 246 -20.59 1.35 -29.95
CA TRP A 246 -21.44 2.42 -29.43
C TRP A 246 -20.66 3.53 -28.71
N CYS A 247 -19.38 3.28 -28.38
CA CYS A 247 -18.53 4.22 -27.67
C CYS A 247 -17.96 5.26 -28.64
N VAL A 248 -18.50 6.48 -28.61
CA VAL A 248 -18.08 7.59 -29.49
C VAL A 248 -16.58 7.92 -29.36
N PRO A 249 -15.99 8.05 -28.16
CA PRO A 249 -14.56 8.31 -28.04
C PRO A 249 -13.69 7.18 -28.63
N CYS A 250 -14.14 5.93 -28.51
CA CYS A 250 -13.45 4.78 -29.09
C CYS A 250 -13.37 4.86 -30.62
N ARG A 251 -14.43 5.35 -31.27
CA ARG A 251 -14.44 5.51 -32.73
C ARG A 251 -13.44 6.56 -33.20
N PHE A 252 -13.32 7.67 -32.49
CA PHE A 252 -12.35 8.72 -32.79
C PHE A 252 -10.91 8.23 -32.57
N GLU A 253 -10.67 7.51 -31.48
CA GLU A 253 -9.38 6.86 -31.22
C GLU A 253 -9.00 5.89 -32.33
N LEU A 254 -9.88 4.96 -32.71
CA LEU A 254 -9.59 4.00 -33.78
C LEU A 254 -9.39 4.67 -35.15
N LEU A 255 -10.10 5.75 -35.44
CA LEU A 255 -9.89 6.55 -36.64
C LEU A 255 -8.48 7.16 -36.68
N ASP A 256 -8.09 7.84 -35.61
CA ASP A 256 -6.77 8.45 -35.46
C ASP A 256 -5.64 7.39 -35.59
N LEU A 257 -5.79 6.23 -34.94
CA LEU A 257 -4.84 5.12 -35.07
C LEU A 257 -4.78 4.53 -36.48
N THR A 258 -5.84 4.65 -37.28
CA THR A 258 -5.88 4.19 -38.68
C THR A 258 -5.22 5.21 -39.60
N GLU A 259 -5.52 6.49 -39.41
CA GLU A 259 -4.94 7.57 -40.21
C GLU A 259 -3.42 7.67 -40.03
N GLU A 260 -2.93 7.40 -38.81
CA GLU A 260 -1.51 7.46 -38.45
C GLU A 260 -0.78 6.10 -38.54
N GLU A 261 -1.32 5.15 -39.31
CA GLU A 261 -0.76 3.79 -39.47
C GLU A 261 0.75 3.82 -39.80
N GLU A 262 1.15 4.66 -40.76
CA GLU A 262 2.54 4.72 -41.24
C GLU A 262 3.50 5.10 -40.11
N ALA A 263 3.15 6.12 -39.32
CA ALA A 263 3.96 6.59 -38.19
C ALA A 263 4.03 5.53 -37.08
N LEU A 264 2.89 4.91 -36.74
CA LEU A 264 2.81 3.87 -35.71
C LEU A 264 3.62 2.62 -36.08
N ARG A 265 3.53 2.19 -37.34
CA ARG A 265 4.35 1.08 -37.85
C ARG A 265 5.84 1.43 -37.94
N ALA A 266 6.18 2.66 -38.31
CA ALA A 266 7.56 3.12 -38.32
C ALA A 266 8.19 3.11 -36.92
N ALA A 267 7.39 3.40 -35.88
CA ALA A 267 7.78 3.25 -34.47
C ALA A 267 7.81 1.78 -33.99
N GLY A 268 7.37 0.85 -34.82
CA GLY A 268 7.32 -0.59 -34.53
C GLY A 268 6.17 -1.01 -33.60
N LEU A 269 5.15 -0.16 -33.42
CA LEU A 269 4.00 -0.46 -32.59
C LEU A 269 3.04 -1.41 -33.31
N GLU A 270 2.72 -2.52 -32.66
CA GLU A 270 1.59 -3.37 -33.03
C GLU A 270 0.36 -3.00 -32.21
N ILE A 271 -0.83 -3.15 -32.79
CA ILE A 271 -2.09 -2.85 -32.10
C ILE A 271 -3.00 -4.08 -32.17
N ALA A 272 -3.62 -4.40 -31.04
CA ALA A 272 -4.68 -5.39 -30.93
C ALA A 272 -5.94 -4.68 -30.42
N ALA A 273 -6.93 -4.50 -31.30
CA ALA A 273 -8.21 -3.85 -31.00
C ALA A 273 -9.30 -4.88 -30.67
N LEU A 274 -9.71 -4.91 -29.41
CA LEU A 274 -10.63 -5.90 -28.83
C LEU A 274 -11.99 -5.24 -28.54
N SER A 275 -13.00 -5.63 -29.32
CA SER A 275 -14.38 -5.18 -29.15
C SER A 275 -15.05 -5.91 -27.99
N THR A 276 -15.79 -5.16 -27.16
CA THR A 276 -16.69 -5.71 -26.12
C THR A 276 -18.16 -5.66 -26.55
N ASP A 277 -18.46 -5.46 -27.83
CA ASP A 277 -19.83 -5.49 -28.35
C ASP A 277 -20.48 -6.86 -28.06
N GLY A 278 -21.76 -6.88 -27.69
CA GLY A 278 -22.44 -8.14 -27.33
C GLY A 278 -22.01 -8.75 -26.00
N MET A 279 -21.11 -8.13 -25.23
CA MET A 279 -20.66 -8.62 -23.92
C MET A 279 -21.32 -7.87 -22.75
N GLY A 280 -21.60 -8.60 -21.66
CA GLY A 280 -22.14 -8.05 -20.41
C GLY A 280 -23.65 -7.73 -20.42
N ASP A 281 -24.18 -7.32 -19.26
CA ASP A 281 -25.63 -7.11 -19.02
C ASP A 281 -26.23 -5.91 -19.77
N VAL A 282 -25.40 -5.07 -20.40
CA VAL A 282 -25.81 -3.85 -21.12
C VAL A 282 -25.36 -3.92 -22.59
N ALA A 283 -25.36 -5.12 -23.18
CA ALA A 283 -25.04 -5.32 -24.59
C ALA A 283 -25.99 -4.50 -25.49
N THR A 284 -25.53 -3.33 -25.93
CA THR A 284 -26.31 -2.38 -26.76
C THR A 284 -26.13 -2.63 -28.26
N THR A 285 -25.09 -3.36 -28.63
CA THR A 285 -24.68 -3.66 -30.02
C THR A 285 -24.14 -5.08 -30.10
N SER A 286 -23.95 -5.58 -31.33
CA SER A 286 -23.53 -6.96 -31.59
C SER A 286 -22.13 -7.03 -32.24
N GLU A 287 -21.58 -8.24 -32.31
CA GLU A 287 -20.33 -8.51 -33.03
C GLU A 287 -20.38 -8.01 -34.48
N GLU A 288 -21.53 -8.15 -35.16
CA GLU A 288 -21.70 -7.68 -36.54
C GLU A 288 -21.54 -6.15 -36.65
N ALA A 289 -21.98 -5.40 -35.64
CA ALA A 289 -21.83 -3.95 -35.61
C ALA A 289 -20.35 -3.53 -35.48
N ALA A 290 -19.59 -4.21 -34.61
CA ALA A 290 -18.17 -4.01 -34.47
C ALA A 290 -17.40 -4.39 -35.75
N ARG A 291 -17.69 -5.57 -36.31
CA ARG A 291 -17.09 -6.04 -37.56
C ARG A 291 -17.35 -5.08 -38.72
N LYS A 292 -18.58 -4.59 -38.84
CA LYS A 292 -18.95 -3.59 -39.85
C LYS A 292 -18.14 -2.31 -39.70
N PHE A 293 -18.04 -1.77 -38.48
CA PHE A 293 -17.28 -0.56 -38.22
C PHE A 293 -15.79 -0.72 -38.58
N MET A 294 -15.15 -1.81 -38.16
CA MET A 294 -13.74 -2.07 -38.49
C MET A 294 -13.51 -2.25 -40.00
N GLY A 295 -14.46 -2.87 -40.70
CA GLY A 295 -14.43 -3.02 -42.15
C GLY A 295 -14.61 -1.70 -42.91
N GLU A 296 -15.50 -0.83 -42.44
CA GLU A 296 -15.69 0.52 -43.01
C GLU A 296 -14.48 1.42 -42.76
N LEU A 297 -13.88 1.31 -41.58
CA LEU A 297 -12.67 2.03 -41.20
C LEU A 297 -11.45 1.53 -41.99
N GLY A 298 -11.45 0.27 -42.42
CA GLY A 298 -10.27 -0.36 -43.02
C GLY A 298 -9.14 -0.54 -42.00
N PHE A 299 -9.49 -0.86 -40.75
CA PHE A 299 -8.53 -0.88 -39.65
C PHE A 299 -7.35 -1.83 -39.92
N PRO A 300 -6.09 -1.35 -39.89
CA PRO A 300 -4.97 -2.09 -40.49
C PRO A 300 -4.24 -3.03 -39.52
N PHE A 301 -4.63 -3.04 -38.25
CA PHE A 301 -4.01 -3.88 -37.22
C PHE A 301 -4.91 -5.05 -36.80
N LEU A 302 -4.38 -5.93 -35.94
CA LEU A 302 -5.11 -7.08 -35.43
C LEU A 302 -6.38 -6.62 -34.70
N ASN A 303 -7.53 -7.20 -35.05
CA ASN A 303 -8.80 -6.82 -34.47
C ASN A 303 -9.76 -8.01 -34.35
N GLY A 304 -10.64 -7.95 -33.36
CA GLY A 304 -11.64 -8.97 -33.10
C GLY A 304 -12.42 -8.70 -31.81
N MET A 305 -13.13 -9.72 -31.34
CA MET A 305 -13.83 -9.70 -30.07
C MET A 305 -12.86 -9.94 -28.90
N ALA A 306 -13.09 -9.22 -27.80
CA ALA A 306 -12.47 -9.54 -26.52
C ALA A 306 -12.89 -10.95 -26.06
N THR A 307 -12.10 -11.55 -25.18
CA THR A 307 -12.49 -12.77 -24.44
C THR A 307 -12.73 -12.41 -22.99
N GLU A 308 -13.61 -13.14 -22.30
CA GLU A 308 -13.85 -12.94 -20.85
C GLU A 308 -12.54 -13.09 -20.07
N GLU A 309 -11.72 -14.08 -20.41
CA GLU A 309 -10.39 -14.30 -19.83
C GLU A 309 -9.49 -13.06 -19.98
N THR A 310 -9.43 -12.44 -21.16
CA THR A 310 -8.62 -11.23 -21.38
C THR A 310 -9.13 -10.05 -20.57
N LEU A 311 -10.45 -9.83 -20.53
CA LEU A 311 -11.05 -8.75 -19.75
C LEU A 311 -10.79 -8.93 -18.25
N ASP A 312 -10.91 -10.16 -17.73
CA ASP A 312 -10.60 -10.50 -16.34
C ASP A 312 -9.13 -10.26 -16.02
N LYS A 313 -8.20 -10.65 -16.91
CA LYS A 313 -6.77 -10.40 -16.74
C LYS A 313 -6.44 -8.90 -16.76
N VAL A 314 -7.08 -8.13 -17.64
CA VAL A 314 -6.94 -6.66 -17.66
C VAL A 314 -7.40 -6.05 -16.33
N GLU A 315 -8.53 -6.51 -15.80
CA GLU A 315 -9.03 -6.03 -14.52
C GLU A 315 -8.09 -6.44 -13.36
N ILE A 316 -7.50 -7.63 -13.39
CA ILE A 316 -6.47 -8.05 -12.44
C ILE A 316 -5.25 -7.12 -12.50
N VAL A 317 -4.74 -6.82 -13.70
CA VAL A 317 -3.61 -5.88 -13.86
C VAL A 317 -3.96 -4.53 -13.24
N LYS A 318 -5.12 -3.95 -13.57
CA LYS A 318 -5.59 -2.68 -12.98
C LYS A 318 -5.65 -2.74 -11.46
N ARG A 319 -6.27 -3.79 -10.89
CA ARG A 319 -6.44 -3.96 -9.44
C ARG A 319 -5.12 -4.17 -8.70
N SER A 320 -4.11 -4.70 -9.38
CA SER A 320 -2.77 -4.86 -8.81
C SER A 320 -1.99 -3.54 -8.73
N LEU A 321 -2.36 -2.54 -9.53
CA LEU A 321 -1.66 -1.26 -9.66
C LEU A 321 -2.31 -0.14 -8.86
N PHE A 322 -3.62 -0.19 -8.66
CA PHE A 322 -4.37 0.87 -7.99
C PHE A 322 -5.18 0.35 -6.81
N ASP A 323 -5.04 1.01 -5.65
CA ASP A 323 -5.88 0.74 -4.48
C ASP A 323 -7.36 1.03 -4.76
N ARG A 324 -7.64 2.07 -5.57
CA ARG A 324 -9.00 2.40 -5.98
C ARG A 324 -9.41 1.58 -7.20
N ARG A 325 -10.42 0.74 -7.02
CA ARG A 325 -10.99 -0.12 -8.05
C ARG A 325 -12.11 0.61 -8.75
N LEU A 326 -11.77 1.18 -9.90
CA LEU A 326 -12.75 1.75 -10.81
C LEU A 326 -13.10 0.71 -11.87
N PRO A 327 -14.40 0.57 -12.23
CA PRO A 327 -14.81 -0.32 -13.30
C PRO A 327 -14.08 0.04 -14.59
N LEU A 328 -13.90 -0.96 -15.46
CA LEU A 328 -13.36 -0.73 -16.79
C LEU A 328 -14.26 0.25 -17.55
N SER A 329 -13.70 1.37 -17.98
CA SER A 329 -14.38 2.40 -18.76
C SER A 329 -13.84 2.38 -20.17
N LEU A 330 -14.72 2.51 -21.17
CA LEU A 330 -14.32 2.51 -22.57
C LEU A 330 -14.11 3.93 -23.12
N PRO A 331 -13.12 4.15 -24.00
CA PRO A 331 -12.07 3.19 -24.35
C PRO A 331 -11.08 3.02 -23.18
N PHE A 332 -10.42 1.87 -23.19
CA PHE A 332 -9.29 1.58 -22.32
C PHE A 332 -8.18 0.98 -23.14
N SER A 333 -6.97 1.51 -23.00
CA SER A 333 -5.80 1.02 -23.72
C SER A 333 -4.66 0.72 -22.75
N MET A 334 -3.89 -0.33 -23.03
CA MET A 334 -2.72 -0.72 -22.27
C MET A 334 -1.53 -0.86 -23.21
N LEU A 335 -0.50 -0.04 -22.99
CA LEU A 335 0.76 -0.14 -23.72
C LEU A 335 1.66 -1.17 -23.04
N ILE A 336 2.11 -2.14 -23.82
CA ILE A 336 3.04 -3.19 -23.42
C ILE A 336 4.36 -2.94 -24.15
N ASP A 337 5.47 -2.92 -23.41
CA ASP A 337 6.79 -2.69 -23.98
C ASP A 337 7.34 -3.88 -24.77
N ARG A 338 8.52 -3.69 -25.37
CA ARG A 338 9.22 -4.70 -26.19
C ARG A 338 9.57 -5.97 -25.42
N GLU A 339 9.69 -5.87 -24.10
CA GLU A 339 9.98 -6.98 -23.19
C GLU A 339 8.71 -7.65 -22.63
N GLY A 340 7.53 -7.22 -23.04
CA GLY A 340 6.26 -7.79 -22.60
C GLY A 340 5.83 -7.33 -21.22
N ARG A 341 6.20 -6.11 -20.81
CA ARG A 341 5.79 -5.51 -19.53
C ARG A 341 4.81 -4.37 -19.75
N VAL A 342 3.86 -4.23 -18.85
CA VAL A 342 2.87 -3.15 -18.87
C VAL A 342 3.59 -1.82 -18.59
N ALA A 343 3.56 -0.93 -19.56
CA ALA A 343 4.33 0.31 -19.58
C ALA A 343 3.46 1.54 -19.30
N ALA A 344 2.25 1.58 -19.84
CA ALA A 344 1.29 2.65 -19.58
C ALA A 344 -0.15 2.15 -19.67
N LEU A 345 -1.05 2.82 -18.93
CA LEU A 345 -2.49 2.62 -18.97
C LEU A 345 -3.18 3.92 -19.37
N TYR A 346 -4.08 3.82 -20.33
CA TYR A 346 -4.91 4.92 -20.81
C TYR A 346 -6.37 4.60 -20.53
N ARG A 347 -7.03 5.52 -19.83
CA ARG A 347 -8.46 5.49 -19.58
C ARG A 347 -9.07 6.64 -20.37
N GLY A 348 -10.09 6.39 -21.17
CA GLY A 348 -10.50 7.35 -22.19
C GLY A 348 -9.58 7.28 -23.42
N GLY A 349 -9.91 8.03 -24.46
CA GLY A 349 -9.21 7.93 -25.74
C GLY A 349 -7.75 8.36 -25.63
N VAL A 350 -6.86 7.63 -26.31
CA VAL A 350 -5.46 8.00 -26.52
C VAL A 350 -5.22 8.29 -28.01
N THR A 351 -4.38 9.26 -28.32
CA THR A 351 -4.01 9.58 -29.72
C THR A 351 -2.74 8.85 -30.14
N ALA A 352 -2.54 8.68 -31.44
CA ALA A 352 -1.30 8.18 -32.03
C ALA A 352 -0.09 9.03 -31.60
N ALA A 353 -0.26 10.36 -31.53
CA ALA A 353 0.77 11.27 -31.05
C ALA A 353 1.16 11.00 -29.58
N ASP A 354 0.19 10.76 -28.70
CA ASP A 354 0.46 10.37 -27.31
C ASP A 354 1.22 9.04 -27.24
N LEU A 355 0.83 8.05 -28.05
CA LEU A 355 1.49 6.75 -28.10
C LEU A 355 2.93 6.85 -28.57
N LEU A 356 3.20 7.64 -29.61
CA LEU A 356 4.55 7.87 -30.12
C LEU A 356 5.43 8.55 -29.07
N ALA A 357 4.92 9.57 -28.38
CA ALA A 357 5.63 10.23 -27.29
C ALA A 357 5.92 9.27 -26.12
N ASP A 358 4.98 8.36 -25.82
CA ASP A 358 5.16 7.36 -24.78
C ASP A 358 6.21 6.32 -25.15
N LEU A 359 6.24 5.88 -26.40
CA LEU A 359 7.29 4.99 -26.90
C LEU A 359 8.68 5.62 -26.78
N GLU A 360 8.83 6.91 -27.11
CA GLU A 360 10.09 7.65 -26.89
C GLU A 360 10.45 7.76 -25.41
N LEU A 361 9.45 8.02 -24.55
CA LEU A 361 9.64 8.06 -23.11
C LEU A 361 10.13 6.73 -22.54
N LEU A 362 9.69 5.58 -23.08
CA LEU A 362 10.13 4.25 -22.64
C LEU A 362 11.61 3.95 -22.90
N GLU A 363 12.23 4.67 -23.84
CA GLU A 363 13.67 4.61 -24.11
C GLU A 363 14.48 5.58 -23.20
N SER A 364 13.80 6.41 -22.41
CA SER A 364 14.44 7.36 -21.50
C SER A 364 14.98 6.68 -20.23
N PRO A 365 15.95 7.31 -19.52
CA PRO A 365 16.47 6.77 -18.27
C PRO A 365 15.39 6.55 -17.20
N PRO A 366 15.57 5.61 -16.24
CA PRO A 366 14.59 5.30 -15.19
C PRO A 366 14.12 6.52 -14.38
N SER A 367 14.96 7.54 -14.22
CA SER A 367 14.59 8.80 -13.55
C SER A 367 13.52 9.59 -14.30
N ALA A 368 13.57 9.61 -15.64
CA ALA A 368 12.58 10.29 -16.48
C ALA A 368 11.24 9.55 -16.42
N LEU A 369 11.27 8.22 -16.52
CA LEU A 369 10.09 7.37 -16.35
C LEU A 369 9.43 7.57 -14.98
N ARG A 370 10.24 7.61 -13.93
CA ARG A 370 9.74 7.87 -12.58
C ARG A 370 9.10 9.25 -12.46
N ALA A 371 9.71 10.28 -13.02
CA ALA A 371 9.12 11.62 -13.03
C ALA A 371 7.77 11.64 -13.77
N ALA A 372 7.66 10.95 -14.90
CA ALA A 372 6.42 10.83 -15.67
C ALA A 372 5.33 9.98 -14.97
N SER A 373 5.73 9.03 -14.13
CA SER A 373 4.79 8.16 -13.38
C SER A 373 4.10 8.85 -12.20
N ALA A 374 4.63 9.99 -11.74
CA ALA A 374 4.08 10.72 -10.60
C ALA A 374 3.26 11.93 -11.06
N PRO A 375 2.03 12.11 -10.57
CA PRO A 375 1.20 13.27 -10.91
C PRO A 375 1.67 14.56 -10.21
N LEU A 376 2.75 14.50 -9.44
CA LEU A 376 3.29 15.60 -8.64
C LEU A 376 4.74 15.86 -9.02
N SER A 377 5.06 17.12 -9.27
CA SER A 377 6.45 17.55 -9.41
C SER A 377 7.17 17.47 -8.06
N GLY A 378 8.46 17.13 -8.07
CA GLY A 378 9.22 17.07 -6.83
C GLY A 378 10.63 16.52 -7.02
N ARG A 379 11.30 16.28 -5.89
CA ARG A 379 12.58 15.58 -5.83
C ARG A 379 12.36 14.24 -5.15
N TRP A 380 12.96 13.20 -5.70
CA TRP A 380 12.94 11.87 -5.11
C TRP A 380 14.09 11.74 -4.11
N PHE A 381 13.78 11.28 -2.90
CA PHE A 381 14.79 11.02 -1.85
C PHE A 381 15.27 9.56 -1.83
N THR A 382 14.65 8.70 -2.64
CA THR A 382 15.07 7.31 -2.86
C THR A 382 15.48 7.12 -4.32
N GLU A 383 16.20 6.05 -4.61
CA GLU A 383 16.43 5.60 -5.98
C GLU A 383 15.13 5.10 -6.63
N THR A 384 15.12 5.05 -7.96
CA THR A 384 13.97 4.54 -8.72
C THR A 384 13.84 3.05 -8.50
N PRO A 385 12.70 2.54 -8.01
CA PRO A 385 12.47 1.10 -7.97
C PRO A 385 12.50 0.55 -9.40
N GLU A 386 13.45 -0.34 -9.68
CA GLU A 386 13.66 -0.86 -11.05
C GLU A 386 12.67 -1.99 -11.40
N GLU A 387 12.16 -2.71 -10.40
CA GLU A 387 11.37 -3.92 -10.63
C GLU A 387 10.15 -4.04 -9.69
N VAL A 388 9.12 -4.69 -10.21
CA VAL A 388 7.95 -5.13 -9.43
C VAL A 388 8.30 -6.44 -8.71
N SER A 389 7.86 -6.58 -7.45
CA SER A 389 7.91 -7.87 -6.75
C SER A 389 7.02 -8.89 -7.48
N LEU A 390 7.64 -9.76 -8.29
CA LEU A 390 6.93 -10.78 -9.07
C LEU A 390 6.13 -11.73 -8.17
N ALA A 391 6.66 -12.11 -7.00
CA ALA A 391 5.93 -12.93 -6.03
C ALA A 391 4.68 -12.25 -5.46
N SER A 392 4.74 -10.93 -5.24
CA SER A 392 3.57 -10.16 -4.81
C SER A 392 2.55 -10.01 -5.94
N TYR A 393 3.02 -9.76 -7.17
CA TYR A 393 2.19 -9.63 -8.34
C TYR A 393 1.48 -10.94 -8.72
N ALA A 394 2.19 -12.07 -8.64
CA ALA A 394 1.64 -13.40 -8.90
C ALA A 394 0.43 -13.76 -8.03
N ARG A 395 0.32 -13.16 -6.84
CA ARG A 395 -0.79 -13.36 -5.91
C ARG A 395 -2.14 -13.04 -6.54
N TRP A 396 -2.18 -12.02 -7.39
CA TRP A 396 -3.41 -11.56 -8.00
C TRP A 396 -4.00 -12.55 -9.00
N PHE A 397 -3.18 -13.48 -9.50
CA PHE A 397 -3.57 -14.51 -10.46
C PHE A 397 -3.80 -15.89 -9.80
N GLU A 398 -3.45 -16.07 -8.52
CA GLU A 398 -3.43 -17.40 -7.86
C GLU A 398 -4.74 -18.17 -7.98
N ASP A 399 -5.86 -17.49 -7.77
CA ASP A 399 -7.18 -18.13 -7.69
C ASP A 399 -7.83 -18.29 -9.08
N SER A 400 -7.75 -17.26 -9.94
CA SER A 400 -8.42 -17.26 -11.26
C SER A 400 -7.55 -17.80 -12.39
N PHE A 401 -6.25 -17.56 -12.35
CA PHE A 401 -5.30 -17.91 -13.43
C PHE A 401 -4.03 -18.55 -12.86
N PRO A 402 -4.13 -19.75 -12.23
CA PRO A 402 -3.01 -20.36 -11.52
C PRO A 402 -1.80 -20.66 -12.42
N ALA A 403 -1.98 -20.82 -13.74
CA ALA A 403 -0.86 -20.98 -14.67
C ALA A 403 -0.02 -19.70 -14.79
N GLU A 404 -0.66 -18.53 -14.85
CA GLU A 404 0.02 -17.23 -14.85
C GLU A 404 0.78 -17.02 -13.54
N SER A 405 0.13 -17.34 -12.41
CA SER A 405 0.76 -17.23 -11.09
C SER A 405 2.01 -18.11 -10.98
N VAL A 406 1.95 -19.37 -11.44
CA VAL A 406 3.12 -20.28 -11.46
C VAL A 406 4.24 -19.72 -12.34
N SER A 407 3.92 -19.22 -13.54
CA SER A 407 4.91 -18.61 -14.44
C SER A 407 5.65 -17.43 -13.77
N LEU A 408 4.89 -16.51 -13.18
CA LEU A 408 5.43 -15.36 -12.46
C LEU A 408 6.29 -15.76 -11.24
N LEU A 409 5.85 -16.77 -10.48
CA LEU A 409 6.59 -17.25 -9.31
C LEU A 409 7.89 -17.96 -9.71
N ARG A 410 7.90 -18.73 -10.80
CA ARG A 410 9.13 -19.35 -11.33
C ARG A 410 10.15 -18.30 -11.75
N ARG A 411 9.71 -17.26 -12.48
CA ARG A 411 10.56 -16.11 -12.81
C ARG A 411 11.06 -15.39 -11.55
N SER A 412 10.20 -15.25 -10.53
CA SER A 412 10.60 -14.69 -9.24
C SER A 412 11.69 -15.52 -8.55
N VAL A 413 11.61 -16.86 -8.63
CA VAL A 413 12.62 -17.76 -8.09
C VAL A 413 13.97 -17.55 -8.79
N GLU A 414 13.97 -17.48 -10.11
CA GLU A 414 15.19 -17.25 -10.91
C GLU A 414 15.87 -15.92 -10.55
N VAL A 415 15.09 -14.84 -10.48
CA VAL A 415 15.60 -13.50 -10.13
C VAL A 415 16.20 -13.48 -8.72
N GLU A 416 15.51 -14.04 -7.73
CA GLU A 416 16.00 -14.02 -6.35
C GLU A 416 17.17 -14.99 -6.12
N GLN A 417 17.23 -16.11 -6.86
CA GLN A 417 18.42 -16.98 -6.87
C GLN A 417 19.65 -16.27 -7.42
N ALA A 418 19.50 -15.50 -8.50
CA ALA A 418 20.60 -14.70 -9.04
C ALA A 418 21.11 -13.66 -8.02
N ARG A 419 20.20 -13.00 -7.28
CA ARG A 419 20.52 -12.05 -6.21
C ARG A 419 21.19 -12.70 -4.99
N LEU A 420 20.90 -13.97 -4.70
CA LEU A 420 21.63 -14.70 -3.66
C LEU A 420 23.08 -14.98 -4.06
N GLY A 421 23.34 -15.20 -5.34
CA GLY A 421 24.68 -15.39 -5.88
C GLY A 421 25.49 -14.09 -6.05
N ALA A 422 24.81 -12.94 -6.06
CA ALA A 422 25.40 -11.62 -6.30
C ALA A 422 24.73 -10.55 -5.44
N GLY A 423 25.44 -10.00 -4.45
CA GLY A 423 24.94 -8.89 -3.63
C GLY A 423 25.65 -8.78 -2.29
N ALA A 424 25.47 -7.64 -1.61
CA ALA A 424 25.94 -7.47 -0.23
C ALA A 424 25.12 -8.34 0.75
N GLU A 425 25.67 -8.66 1.93
CA GLU A 425 25.03 -9.56 2.91
C GLU A 425 23.58 -9.16 3.27
N PHE A 426 23.29 -7.87 3.33
CA PHE A 426 21.94 -7.36 3.59
C PHE A 426 20.95 -7.65 2.44
N GLU A 427 21.38 -7.48 1.20
CA GLU A 427 20.59 -7.76 0.00
C GLU A 427 20.29 -9.26 -0.11
N GLN A 428 21.28 -10.10 0.24
CA GLN A 428 21.15 -11.54 0.28
C GLN A 428 20.09 -12.00 1.30
N ARG A 429 19.98 -11.36 2.48
CA ARG A 429 18.91 -11.67 3.46
C ARG A 429 17.52 -11.38 2.88
N GLY A 430 17.35 -10.24 2.22
CA GLY A 430 16.09 -9.88 1.56
C GLY A 430 15.73 -10.83 0.42
N ALA A 431 16.71 -11.21 -0.40
CA ALA A 431 16.53 -12.16 -1.49
C ALA A 431 16.16 -13.56 -0.97
N ARG A 432 16.78 -14.02 0.13
CA ARG A 432 16.46 -15.31 0.77
C ARG A 432 15.01 -15.39 1.22
N ASP A 433 14.51 -14.36 1.89
CA ASP A 433 13.11 -14.29 2.33
C ASP A 433 12.11 -14.27 1.16
N ARG A 434 12.40 -13.49 0.11
CA ARG A 434 11.55 -13.47 -1.11
C ARG A 434 11.57 -14.80 -1.85
N LEU A 435 12.73 -15.45 -1.95
CA LEU A 435 12.88 -16.76 -2.57
C LEU A 435 12.09 -17.83 -1.78
N PHE A 436 12.24 -17.85 -0.45
CA PHE A 436 11.49 -18.72 0.44
C PHE A 436 9.97 -18.58 0.22
N LYS A 437 9.46 -17.35 0.24
CA LYS A 437 8.03 -17.05 0.02
C LYS A 437 7.54 -17.51 -1.35
N SER A 438 8.35 -17.33 -2.39
CA SER A 438 8.02 -17.74 -3.76
C SER A 438 7.90 -19.26 -3.87
N LEU A 439 8.86 -20.01 -3.31
CA LEU A 439 8.87 -21.47 -3.30
C LEU A 439 7.73 -22.06 -2.46
N GLN A 440 7.43 -21.47 -1.30
CA GLN A 440 6.27 -21.90 -0.51
C GLN A 440 4.95 -21.75 -1.28
N ARG A 441 4.78 -20.64 -2.00
CA ARG A 441 3.58 -20.42 -2.83
C ARG A 441 3.50 -21.40 -3.99
N LEU A 442 4.60 -21.63 -4.71
CA LEU A 442 4.66 -22.64 -5.76
C LEU A 442 4.26 -24.01 -5.23
N ALA A 443 4.77 -24.41 -4.05
CA ALA A 443 4.41 -25.68 -3.44
C ALA A 443 2.90 -25.82 -3.20
N VAL A 444 2.25 -24.77 -2.70
CA VAL A 444 0.80 -24.76 -2.46
C VAL A 444 0.02 -24.82 -3.77
N ILE A 445 0.39 -24.01 -4.77
CA ILE A 445 -0.34 -23.93 -6.03
C ILE A 445 -0.21 -25.23 -6.83
N GLU A 446 1.01 -25.76 -6.96
CA GLU A 446 1.25 -27.04 -7.68
C GLU A 446 0.57 -28.21 -6.96
N SER A 447 0.53 -28.22 -5.62
CA SER A 447 -0.22 -29.24 -4.88
C SER A 447 -1.72 -29.16 -5.14
N ARG A 448 -2.29 -27.95 -5.30
CA ARG A 448 -3.72 -27.78 -5.64
C ARG A 448 -4.00 -28.19 -7.09
N ARG A 449 -3.03 -28.02 -7.98
CA ARG A 449 -3.08 -28.45 -9.40
C ARG A 449 -2.86 -29.96 -9.58
N GLY A 450 -2.49 -30.69 -8.52
CA GLY A 450 -2.24 -32.14 -8.56
C GLY A 450 -0.81 -32.53 -8.90
N ASP A 451 0.10 -31.58 -9.14
CA ASP A 451 1.53 -31.86 -9.32
C ASP A 451 2.23 -31.94 -7.95
N HIS A 452 1.97 -33.04 -7.25
CA HIS A 452 2.52 -33.27 -5.92
C HIS A 452 4.05 -33.43 -5.93
N GLN A 453 4.63 -33.87 -7.05
CA GLN A 453 6.09 -34.03 -7.16
C GLN A 453 6.78 -32.67 -7.22
N ALA A 454 6.30 -31.76 -8.07
CA ALA A 454 6.79 -30.38 -8.10
C ALA A 454 6.55 -29.69 -6.76
N ALA A 455 5.36 -29.89 -6.16
CA ALA A 455 5.02 -29.32 -4.87
C ALA A 455 6.00 -29.70 -3.75
N VAL A 456 6.35 -30.99 -3.65
CA VAL A 456 7.34 -31.47 -2.68
C VAL A 456 8.74 -30.92 -2.99
N GLY A 457 9.10 -30.80 -4.28
CA GLY A 457 10.36 -30.19 -4.71
C GLY A 457 10.49 -28.74 -4.24
N HIS A 458 9.48 -27.91 -4.49
CA HIS A 458 9.45 -26.52 -4.05
C HIS A 458 9.43 -26.39 -2.52
N ALA A 459 8.68 -27.25 -1.81
CA ALA A 459 8.64 -27.25 -0.36
C ALA A 459 9.99 -27.60 0.27
N ARG A 460 10.73 -28.56 -0.29
CA ARG A 460 12.09 -28.90 0.16
C ARG A 460 13.06 -27.75 -0.07
N ALA A 461 13.05 -27.17 -1.27
CA ALA A 461 13.89 -26.02 -1.60
C ALA A 461 13.60 -24.81 -0.69
N ALA A 462 12.35 -24.61 -0.28
CA ALA A 462 12.00 -23.58 0.70
C ALA A 462 12.59 -23.89 2.09
N LEU A 463 12.52 -25.14 2.56
CA LEU A 463 13.09 -25.53 3.85
C LEU A 463 14.61 -25.32 3.90
N ASP A 464 15.33 -25.57 2.80
CA ASP A 464 16.78 -25.34 2.72
C ASP A 464 17.15 -23.85 2.83
N LEU A 465 16.18 -22.96 2.60
CA LEU A 465 16.33 -21.51 2.70
C LEU A 465 15.80 -20.94 4.02
N GLU A 466 15.23 -21.74 4.92
CA GLU A 466 14.80 -21.25 6.22
C GLU A 466 16.02 -20.60 6.89
N PRO A 467 15.95 -19.33 7.31
CA PRO A 467 17.05 -18.71 8.02
C PRO A 467 17.27 -19.50 9.31
N ASP A 468 18.53 -19.85 9.62
CA ASP A 468 18.87 -20.39 10.93
C ASP A 468 18.33 -19.44 12.00
N ASP A 469 17.22 -19.81 12.63
CA ASP A 469 16.80 -19.21 13.89
C ASP A 469 17.86 -19.64 14.90
N PRO A 470 18.69 -18.72 15.44
CA PRO A 470 19.71 -19.08 16.43
C PRO A 470 19.09 -19.70 17.72
N GLY A 471 17.75 -19.74 17.84
CA GLY A 471 17.00 -20.44 18.88
C GLY A 471 16.43 -21.83 18.51
N ARG A 472 16.55 -22.32 17.26
CA ARG A 472 16.13 -23.68 16.87
C ARG A 472 17.36 -24.56 16.65
N THR A 473 17.52 -25.57 17.51
CA THR A 473 18.47 -26.66 17.24
C THR A 473 18.18 -27.28 15.86
N PRO A 474 19.21 -27.54 15.03
CA PRO A 474 19.02 -28.19 13.75
C PRO A 474 18.36 -29.55 13.98
N TRP A 475 17.40 -29.93 13.14
CA TRP A 475 16.94 -31.33 13.06
C TRP A 475 18.06 -32.18 12.44
N SER A 476 19.16 -32.37 13.17
CA SER A 476 20.17 -33.36 12.87
C SER A 476 19.65 -34.73 13.28
N THR A 477 18.63 -35.22 12.56
CA THR A 477 18.37 -36.66 12.45
C THR A 477 17.81 -36.92 11.04
N PRO A 478 18.42 -37.82 10.25
CA PRO A 478 17.83 -38.22 8.97
C PRO A 478 16.52 -38.94 9.29
N VAL A 479 15.38 -38.30 9.01
CA VAL A 479 14.09 -38.97 9.05
C VAL A 479 14.08 -39.93 7.85
N THR A 480 14.43 -41.18 8.10
CA THR A 480 14.23 -42.27 7.15
C THR A 480 12.74 -42.36 6.81
N TRP A 481 12.42 -42.20 5.53
CA TRP A 481 11.08 -42.24 4.92
C TRP A 481 10.41 -43.63 4.96
N THR A 482 10.46 -44.33 6.09
CA THR A 482 9.97 -45.73 6.18
C THR A 482 8.59 -45.87 6.84
N ARG A 483 7.90 -44.78 7.19
CA ARG A 483 6.59 -44.86 7.89
C ARG A 483 5.35 -44.36 7.15
N CYS A 484 5.46 -43.83 5.93
CA CYS A 484 4.28 -43.55 5.10
C CYS A 484 3.83 -44.74 4.23
N ALA A 485 4.67 -45.76 4.04
CA ALA A 485 4.32 -46.93 3.22
C ALA A 485 3.57 -48.04 4.02
N ALA A 486 3.55 -47.99 5.35
CA ALA A 486 3.02 -49.06 6.20
C ALA A 486 1.51 -48.95 6.48
N THR A 487 0.89 -47.79 6.25
CA THR A 487 -0.56 -47.56 6.42
C THR A 487 -1.38 -47.87 5.17
N TRP A 488 -0.75 -48.22 4.05
CA TRP A 488 -1.42 -48.46 2.76
C TRP A 488 -1.65 -49.95 2.42
N LYS A 489 -1.23 -50.89 3.28
CA LYS A 489 -1.34 -52.35 3.02
C LYS A 489 -2.32 -53.12 3.90
N ARG A 490 -3.19 -52.45 4.64
CA ARG A 490 -4.36 -53.10 5.24
C ARG A 490 -5.57 -52.24 4.96
N HIS A 491 -6.48 -52.76 4.14
CA HIS A 491 -7.94 -52.63 4.17
C HIS A 491 -8.51 -52.53 2.75
N SER A 492 -9.10 -53.65 2.31
CA SER A 492 -10.19 -53.71 1.35
C SER A 492 -10.93 -55.04 1.58
N PRO A 493 -12.23 -55.20 1.30
CA PRO A 493 -13.31 -54.20 1.25
C PRO A 493 -14.47 -54.59 2.20
N ARG A 494 -15.23 -53.60 2.72
CA ARG A 494 -16.69 -53.75 2.95
C ARG A 494 -17.35 -52.42 3.37
N THR A 495 -18.41 -52.11 2.62
CA THR A 495 -19.59 -51.29 2.95
C THR A 495 -19.43 -49.79 3.26
N ARG A 496 -19.77 -49.00 2.21
CA ARG A 496 -20.62 -47.80 2.10
C ARG A 496 -20.67 -46.73 3.23
N THR A 497 -20.71 -45.49 2.71
CA THR A 497 -21.19 -44.20 3.25
C THR A 497 -20.33 -43.45 4.27
N THR A 498 -19.55 -42.48 3.77
CA THR A 498 -19.51 -41.02 4.08
C THR A 498 -18.13 -40.44 3.72
N SER A 499 -18.10 -39.15 3.38
CA SER A 499 -17.07 -38.33 2.70
C SER A 499 -15.57 -38.53 3.10
N PRO A 500 -14.59 -38.20 2.23
CA PRO A 500 -13.17 -38.39 2.53
C PRO A 500 -12.63 -37.35 3.53
N PRO A 501 -11.64 -37.69 4.38
CA PRO A 501 -11.05 -36.74 5.33
C PRO A 501 -10.02 -35.82 4.65
N ALA A 502 -10.12 -34.53 4.96
CA ALA A 502 -9.15 -33.50 4.56
C ALA A 502 -7.83 -33.63 5.35
N CYS A 503 -6.70 -33.49 4.67
CA CYS A 503 -5.39 -33.31 5.29
C CYS A 503 -5.28 -31.88 5.84
N VAL A 504 -5.26 -31.73 7.17
CA VAL A 504 -4.99 -30.46 7.85
C VAL A 504 -3.51 -30.41 8.21
N TRP A 505 -2.77 -29.46 7.66
CA TRP A 505 -1.43 -29.10 8.14
C TRP A 505 -1.55 -28.11 9.31
N PRO A 506 -0.68 -28.18 10.34
CA PRO A 506 -0.87 -27.43 11.58
C PRO A 506 -0.45 -25.96 11.41
N ASN A 507 -1.38 -25.04 11.63
CA ASN A 507 -1.05 -23.65 11.96
C ASN A 507 -0.49 -23.61 13.39
N SER A 508 0.79 -23.30 13.56
CA SER A 508 1.42 -23.15 14.86
C SER A 508 1.12 -21.78 15.47
N TRP A 509 0.11 -21.71 16.33
CA TRP A 509 0.05 -20.79 17.47
C TRP A 509 -0.37 -21.60 18.69
N THR A 510 0.60 -22.16 19.41
CA THR A 510 0.38 -22.69 20.76
C THR A 510 1.34 -21.99 21.72
N ALA A 511 0.77 -21.10 22.54
CA ALA A 511 1.46 -20.49 23.66
C ALA A 511 1.88 -21.57 24.66
N ARG A 512 3.19 -21.71 24.91
CA ARG A 512 3.72 -22.55 25.99
C ARG A 512 3.42 -21.89 27.33
N GLY A 513 2.50 -22.48 28.10
CA GLY A 513 2.32 -22.17 29.52
C GLY A 513 3.57 -22.53 30.32
N ARG A 514 4.24 -21.54 30.90
CA ARG A 514 5.18 -21.74 32.02
C ARG A 514 4.40 -21.61 33.33
N ARG A 515 4.36 -22.69 34.10
CA ARG A 515 3.90 -22.73 35.49
C ARG A 515 4.78 -21.83 36.36
N ARG A 516 4.17 -21.01 37.23
CA ARG A 516 4.76 -20.50 38.48
C ARG A 516 3.75 -20.60 39.63
N PRO A 517 4.21 -20.73 40.88
CA PRO A 517 3.49 -21.39 41.96
C PRO A 517 2.48 -20.47 42.68
N ARG A 518 1.45 -21.10 43.26
CA ARG A 518 0.42 -20.45 44.10
C ARG A 518 1.01 -19.92 45.42
N PRO A 519 0.51 -18.77 45.90
CA PRO A 519 0.19 -18.59 47.32
C PRO A 519 -1.32 -18.39 47.52
N GLY A 520 -1.79 -18.78 48.71
CA GLY A 520 -3.20 -18.88 49.07
C GLY A 520 -3.94 -17.54 49.23
N ASN A 521 -5.26 -17.65 49.08
CA ASN A 521 -6.25 -16.59 49.27
C ASN A 521 -6.42 -16.19 50.75
N SER A 522 -6.60 -14.89 51.00
CA SER A 522 -7.69 -14.39 51.84
C SER A 522 -8.10 -12.95 51.47
N ALA A 523 -9.43 -12.74 51.42
CA ALA A 523 -10.23 -11.49 51.37
C ALA A 523 -10.30 -10.63 50.07
N GLY A 524 -11.52 -10.47 49.53
CA GLY A 524 -11.90 -9.69 48.32
C GLY A 524 -12.41 -8.26 48.62
N PRO A 525 -13.43 -7.70 47.93
CA PRO A 525 -13.97 -7.97 46.59
C PRO A 525 -13.86 -6.73 45.63
N TRP A 526 -13.64 -6.95 44.33
CA TRP A 526 -13.84 -5.91 43.30
C TRP A 526 -14.91 -6.33 42.29
N SER A 527 -15.75 -5.36 41.97
CA SER A 527 -16.96 -5.40 41.15
C SER A 527 -16.68 -5.51 39.65
N ARG A 528 -17.67 -6.05 38.96
CA ARG A 528 -17.71 -6.45 37.55
C ARG A 528 -17.74 -5.24 36.59
N ALA A 529 -17.11 -5.43 35.43
CA ALA A 529 -17.39 -4.70 34.18
C ALA A 529 -18.84 -4.90 33.71
N PRO A 530 -19.32 -4.06 32.76
CA PRO A 530 -19.78 -4.67 31.52
C PRO A 530 -19.49 -3.90 30.22
N THR A 531 -19.33 -4.73 29.19
CA THR A 531 -19.56 -4.64 27.74
C THR A 531 -20.66 -3.68 27.24
N MET A 532 -20.48 -3.07 26.06
CA MET A 532 -21.54 -2.46 25.22
C MET A 532 -21.15 -2.65 23.73
N TRP A 533 -21.74 -3.59 22.97
CA TRP A 533 -23.08 -3.68 22.33
C TRP A 533 -23.18 -2.94 20.98
N ILE A 534 -23.33 -3.74 19.92
CA ILE A 534 -23.88 -3.37 18.60
C ILE A 534 -25.41 -3.34 18.75
N SER A 535 -26.08 -2.29 18.28
CA SER A 535 -27.54 -2.26 18.16
C SER A 535 -27.92 -1.90 16.73
N ASP A 536 -28.76 -2.74 16.13
CA ASP A 536 -29.40 -2.54 14.85
C ASP A 536 -30.93 -2.54 15.06
N THR A 537 -31.62 -1.77 14.21
CA THR A 537 -33.07 -1.73 13.91
C THR A 537 -34.09 -0.93 14.78
N SER A 538 -34.63 0.12 14.15
CA SER A 538 -36.05 0.30 13.72
C SER A 538 -36.81 1.56 14.20
N THR A 539 -37.30 2.29 13.19
CA THR A 539 -38.57 3.05 13.07
C THR A 539 -39.02 4.02 14.17
N ALA A 540 -39.07 5.32 13.83
CA ALA A 540 -40.15 6.20 14.22
C ALA A 540 -40.36 7.30 13.15
N SER A 541 -41.57 7.35 12.59
CA SER A 541 -42.11 8.42 11.75
C SER A 541 -42.65 9.58 12.62
N CYS A 542 -42.47 10.83 12.19
CA CYS A 542 -43.57 11.76 11.85
C CYS A 542 -43.13 13.23 11.60
N SER A 543 -43.48 13.69 10.39
CA SER A 543 -44.08 15.00 10.00
C SER A 543 -43.48 16.35 10.42
N ALA A 544 -42.99 17.05 9.39
CA ALA A 544 -43.34 18.41 8.91
C ALA A 544 -43.70 19.54 9.90
N SER A 545 -42.92 20.61 9.82
CA SER A 545 -43.34 22.00 9.56
C SER A 545 -42.17 22.76 8.96
#